data_AF-A0AAW4KVD3-F1
#
_entry.id   AF-A0AAW4KVD3-F1
#
_cell.length_a   1.000
_cell.length_b   1.000
_cell.length_c   1.000
_cell.angle_alpha   90.00
_cell.angle_beta   90.00
_cell.angle_gamma   90.00
#
_symmetry.space_group_name_H-M   'P 1'
#
loop_
_entity.id
_entity.type
_entity.pdbx_description
1 polymer ?
#
loop_
_entity_poly.entity_id
_entity_poly.type
_entity_poly.pdbx_seq_one_letter_code
_entity_poly.pdbx_strand_id
1 'polypeptide(L)'
;DTHGISNDDSQELTEGIRALRRGDTVNGLHHLTIFVHVPSLPMDSDDHRKANNKALDKAVGLIEGCFVDLNVKSVREWMALETFFWSQLPGQQEALIGRRGKIKSSNFAGFASLHN
;
A
#
# COMPACT_ATOMS: atom_id res chain seq x y z
N ASP A 1 -21.87 6.70 16.12
CA ASP A 1 -22.42 6.39 14.78
C ASP A 1 -23.38 5.20 14.91
N THR A 2 -24.19 4.92 13.89
CA THR A 2 -25.20 3.85 13.89
C THR A 2 -24.60 2.43 14.01
N HIS A 3 -23.27 2.29 13.96
CA HIS A 3 -22.55 1.02 13.90
C HIS A 3 -21.57 0.78 15.06
N GLY A 4 -21.45 1.70 16.02
CA GLY A 4 -20.52 1.58 17.14
C GLY A 4 -19.04 1.76 16.78
N ILE A 5 -18.73 2.15 15.54
CA ILE A 5 -17.37 2.22 14.99
C ILE A 5 -16.48 3.11 15.89
N SER A 6 -16.99 4.27 16.31
CA SER A 6 -16.24 5.18 17.18
C SER A 6 -15.85 4.57 18.53
N ASN A 7 -16.65 3.66 19.08
CA ASN A 7 -16.35 3.01 20.35
C ASN A 7 -15.32 1.88 20.18
N ASP A 8 -15.44 1.11 19.10
CA ASP A 8 -14.47 0.05 18.77
C ASP A 8 -13.09 0.66 18.49
N ASP A 9 -13.02 1.73 17.70
CA ASP A 9 -11.77 2.46 17.43
C ASP A 9 -11.13 2.98 18.73
N SER A 10 -11.95 3.52 19.64
CA SER A 10 -11.47 4.03 20.92
C SER A 10 -10.91 2.92 21.81
N GLN A 11 -11.51 1.73 21.78
CA GLN A 11 -11.02 0.56 22.50
C GLN A 11 -9.72 0.04 21.87
N GLU A 12 -9.66 -0.10 20.54
CA GLU A 12 -8.47 -0.55 19.82
C GLU A 12 -7.27 0.39 20.08
N LEU A 13 -7.49 1.70 20.05
CA LEU A 13 -6.48 2.70 20.39
C LEU A 13 -5.98 2.58 21.84
N THR A 14 -6.91 2.41 22.78
CA THR A 14 -6.57 2.29 24.21
C THR A 14 -5.74 1.03 24.48
N GLU A 15 -6.12 -0.09 23.88
CA GLU A 15 -5.37 -1.35 23.98
C GLU A 15 -4.00 -1.25 23.31
N GLY A 16 -3.94 -0.64 22.13
CA GLY A 16 -2.70 -0.40 21.40
C GLY A 16 -1.69 0.42 22.21
N ILE A 17 -2.13 1.53 22.82
CA ILE A 17 -1.27 2.36 23.69
C ILE A 17 -0.79 1.57 24.91
N ARG A 18 -1.66 0.74 25.52
CA ARG A 18 -1.27 -0.11 26.65
C ARG A 18 -0.22 -1.14 26.27
N ALA A 19 -0.35 -1.77 25.09
CA ALA A 19 0.62 -2.73 24.57
C ALA A 19 1.98 -2.06 24.29
N LEU A 20 1.98 -0.88 23.65
CA LEU A 20 3.19 -0.10 23.42
C LEU A 20 3.91 0.27 24.73
N ARG A 21 3.15 0.65 25.77
CA ARG A 21 3.72 0.94 27.10
C ARG A 21 4.37 -0.28 27.77
N ARG A 22 3.94 -1.49 27.43
CA ARG A 22 4.56 -2.74 27.91
C ARG A 22 5.79 -3.16 27.11
N GLY A 23 6.09 -2.46 26.01
CA GLY A 23 7.16 -2.83 25.08
C GLY A 23 6.72 -3.83 24.01
N ASP A 24 5.43 -4.12 23.89
CA ASP A 24 4.89 -5.00 22.86
C ASP A 24 4.78 -4.27 21.52
N THR A 25 4.90 -5.00 20.41
CA THR A 25 4.60 -4.47 19.07
C THR A 25 3.11 -4.57 18.77
N VAL A 26 2.51 -3.48 18.29
CA VAL A 26 1.11 -3.46 17.82
C VAL A 26 1.06 -3.48 16.30
N ASN A 27 -0.02 -4.02 15.72
CA ASN A 27 -0.20 -4.06 14.28
C ASN A 27 -1.30 -3.08 13.87
N GLY A 28 -1.02 -2.23 12.88
CA GLY A 28 -2.02 -1.41 12.21
C GLY A 28 -2.27 -1.91 10.80
N LEU A 29 -3.48 -1.70 10.29
CA LEU A 29 -3.74 -1.86 8.86
C LEU A 29 -3.05 -0.72 8.11
N HIS A 30 -2.35 -1.08 7.04
CA HIS A 30 -1.69 -0.13 6.16
C HIS A 30 -1.92 -0.49 4.71
N HIS A 31 -1.92 0.54 3.88
CA HIS A 31 -2.00 0.41 2.44
C HIS A 31 -1.07 1.43 1.78
N LEU A 32 -0.33 0.96 0.78
CA LEU A 32 0.51 1.77 -0.08
C LEU A 32 0.26 1.34 -1.53
N THR A 33 -0.12 2.28 -2.37
CA THR A 33 -0.16 2.11 -3.82
C THR A 33 0.86 3.05 -4.44
N ILE A 34 1.69 2.52 -5.35
CA ILE A 34 2.61 3.32 -6.16
C ILE A 34 2.21 3.14 -7.61
N PHE A 35 1.89 4.25 -8.28
CA PHE A 35 1.61 4.24 -9.72
C PHE A 35 2.88 4.56 -10.51
N VAL A 36 3.20 3.71 -11.48
CA VAL A 36 4.46 3.78 -12.24
C VAL A 36 4.15 4.15 -13.68
N HIS A 37 4.75 5.23 -14.13
CA HIS A 37 4.70 5.66 -15.53
C HIS A 37 6.04 5.44 -16.22
N VAL A 38 5.97 4.95 -17.45
CA VAL A 38 7.12 4.87 -18.35
C VAL A 38 6.73 5.46 -19.71
N PRO A 39 7.67 6.06 -20.45
CA PRO A 39 7.43 6.40 -21.85
C PRO A 39 7.01 5.16 -22.64
N SER A 40 5.99 5.29 -23.48
CA SER A 40 5.48 4.21 -24.32
C SER A 40 5.59 4.57 -25.80
N LEU A 41 5.90 3.55 -26.60
CA LEU A 41 5.72 3.57 -28.05
C LEU A 41 4.24 3.41 -28.40
N PRO A 42 3.81 3.82 -29.61
CA PRO A 42 2.44 3.60 -30.08
C PRO A 42 2.02 2.13 -29.95
N MET A 43 0.77 1.90 -29.55
CA MET A 43 0.24 0.55 -29.29
C MET A 43 -0.28 -0.14 -30.56
N ASP A 44 0.44 0.02 -31.66
CA ASP A 44 0.05 -0.38 -33.02
C ASP A 44 0.67 -1.70 -33.49
N SER A 45 1.76 -2.15 -32.85
CA SER A 45 2.45 -3.40 -33.17
C SER A 45 2.75 -4.24 -31.94
N ASP A 46 2.86 -5.56 -32.13
CA ASP A 46 3.22 -6.49 -31.06
C ASP A 46 4.64 -6.24 -30.52
N ASP A 47 5.55 -5.78 -31.37
CA ASP A 47 6.91 -5.44 -30.96
C ASP A 47 6.94 -4.20 -30.07
N HIS A 48 6.13 -3.18 -30.37
CA HIS A 48 5.97 -2.01 -29.49
C HIS A 48 5.34 -2.41 -28.15
N ARG A 49 4.33 -3.29 -28.15
CA ARG A 49 3.72 -3.80 -26.90
C ARG A 49 4.76 -4.51 -26.03
N LYS A 50 5.60 -5.37 -26.62
CA LYS A 50 6.69 -6.06 -25.91
C LYS A 50 7.72 -5.07 -25.35
N ALA A 51 8.10 -4.06 -26.14
CA ALA A 51 9.04 -3.03 -25.70
C ALA A 51 8.48 -2.21 -24.52
N ASN A 52 7.20 -1.81 -24.59
CA ASN A 52 6.51 -1.07 -23.53
C ASN A 52 6.43 -1.89 -22.24
N ASN A 53 6.03 -3.16 -22.32
CA ASN A 53 5.97 -4.05 -21.16
C ASN A 53 7.35 -4.24 -20.52
N LYS A 54 8.40 -4.42 -21.33
CA LYS A 54 9.77 -4.55 -20.84
C LYS A 54 10.24 -3.27 -20.11
N ALA A 55 9.88 -2.09 -20.62
CA ALA A 55 10.20 -0.82 -19.96
C ALA A 55 9.48 -0.70 -18.62
N LEU A 56 8.20 -1.06 -18.56
CA LEU A 56 7.41 -1.07 -17.33
C LEU A 56 7.97 -2.07 -16.31
N ASP A 57 8.26 -3.30 -16.73
CA ASP A 57 8.83 -4.35 -15.88
C ASP A 57 10.15 -3.91 -15.24
N LYS A 58 11.00 -3.23 -16.01
CA LYS A 58 12.25 -2.66 -15.50
C LYS A 58 11.99 -1.61 -14.42
N ALA A 59 11.07 -0.68 -14.67
CA ALA A 59 10.74 0.39 -13.73
C ALA A 59 10.12 -0.16 -12.43
N VAL A 60 9.19 -1.11 -12.54
CA VAL A 60 8.60 -1.78 -11.37
C VAL A 60 9.66 -2.56 -10.60
N GLY A 61 10.55 -3.28 -11.28
CA GLY A 61 11.63 -4.02 -10.63
C GLY A 61 12.59 -3.14 -9.82
N LEU A 62 12.86 -1.91 -10.26
CA LEU A 62 13.66 -0.95 -9.49
C LEU A 62 12.95 -0.53 -8.19
N ILE A 63 11.65 -0.31 -8.23
CA ILE A 63 10.84 0.05 -7.06
C ILE A 63 10.72 -1.14 -6.10
N GLU A 64 10.51 -2.36 -6.63
CA GLU A 64 10.52 -3.59 -5.86
C GLU A 64 11.87 -3.78 -5.14
N GLY A 65 12.98 -3.42 -5.80
CA GLY A 65 14.32 -3.41 -5.21
C GLY A 65 14.44 -2.51 -3.97
N CYS A 66 13.84 -1.31 -3.99
CA CYS A 66 13.84 -0.41 -2.83
C CYS A 66 13.15 -1.01 -1.60
N PHE A 67 12.20 -1.93 -1.78
CA PHE A 67 11.49 -2.58 -0.69
C PHE A 67 12.26 -3.72 -0.04
N VAL A 68 13.27 -4.27 -0.72
CA VAL A 68 14.10 -5.36 -0.18
C VAL A 68 14.83 -4.91 1.08
N ASP A 69 15.47 -3.74 1.05
CA ASP A 69 16.21 -3.19 2.18
C ASP A 69 15.29 -2.82 3.36
N LEU A 70 14.02 -2.56 3.07
CA LEU A 70 12.97 -2.28 4.07
C LEU A 70 12.33 -3.56 4.62
N ASN A 71 12.74 -4.74 4.14
CA ASN A 71 12.13 -6.04 4.43
C ASN A 71 10.62 -6.04 4.16
N VAL A 72 10.20 -5.34 3.09
CA VAL A 72 8.82 -5.25 2.64
C VAL A 72 8.61 -6.17 1.46
N LYS A 73 7.60 -7.03 1.54
CA LYS A 73 7.16 -7.83 0.41
C LYS A 73 6.16 -7.04 -0.43
N SER A 74 6.62 -6.45 -1.52
CA SER A 74 5.75 -5.80 -2.50
C SER A 74 4.97 -6.83 -3.32
N VAL A 75 3.79 -6.42 -3.80
CA VAL A 75 2.97 -7.19 -4.73
C VAL A 75 2.68 -6.31 -5.93
N ARG A 76 2.93 -6.84 -7.12
CA ARG A 76 2.55 -6.19 -8.39
C ARG A 76 1.13 -6.55 -8.75
N GLU A 77 0.29 -5.54 -8.93
CA GLU A 77 -1.11 -5.69 -9.33
C GLU A 77 -1.30 -5.23 -10.77
N TRP A 78 -1.96 -6.06 -11.58
CA TRP A 78 -2.26 -5.78 -13.00
C TRP A 78 -3.74 -5.51 -13.24
N MET A 79 -4.59 -5.80 -12.26
CA MET A 79 -6.04 -5.70 -12.33
C MET A 79 -6.56 -4.79 -11.22
N ALA A 80 -7.80 -4.31 -11.34
CA ALA A 80 -8.45 -3.44 -10.36
C ALA A 80 -7.66 -2.13 -10.04
N LEU A 81 -6.90 -1.62 -11.02
CA LEU A 81 -6.11 -0.39 -10.88
C LEU A 81 -6.98 0.82 -10.47
N GLU A 82 -8.22 0.86 -10.93
CA GLU A 82 -9.19 1.89 -10.55
C GLU A 82 -9.52 1.86 -9.05
N THR A 83 -9.72 0.67 -8.48
CA THR A 83 -9.94 0.49 -7.04
C THR A 83 -8.75 1.01 -6.24
N PHE A 84 -7.53 0.69 -6.66
CA PHE A 84 -6.30 1.17 -6.02
C PHE A 84 -6.12 2.69 -6.17
N PHE A 85 -6.47 3.27 -7.32
CA PHE A 85 -6.45 4.71 -7.52
C PHE A 85 -7.40 5.42 -6.56
N TRP A 86 -8.67 4.98 -6.47
CA TRP A 86 -9.65 5.60 -5.59
C TRP A 86 -9.38 5.37 -4.10
N SER A 87 -8.71 4.27 -3.74
CA SER A 87 -8.31 3.98 -2.36
C SER A 87 -7.37 5.03 -1.73
N GLN A 88 -6.75 5.87 -2.57
CA GLN A 88 -5.88 6.96 -2.14
C GLN A 88 -6.63 8.16 -1.57
N LEU A 89 -7.94 8.26 -1.83
CA LEU A 89 -8.75 9.38 -1.35
C LEU A 89 -9.10 9.24 0.14
N PRO A 90 -9.16 10.35 0.89
CA PRO A 90 -9.59 10.34 2.28
C PRO A 90 -10.96 9.67 2.45
N GLY A 91 -11.09 8.79 3.45
CA GLY A 91 -12.34 8.08 3.76
C GLY A 91 -12.62 6.84 2.90
N GLN A 92 -11.79 6.52 1.89
CA GLN A 92 -11.96 5.31 1.07
C GLN A 92 -11.18 4.10 1.60
N GLN A 93 -10.44 4.25 2.70
CA GLN A 93 -9.63 3.19 3.31
C GLN A 93 -10.47 1.94 3.65
N GLU A 94 -11.73 2.11 4.04
CA GLU A 94 -12.59 0.99 4.44
C GLU A 94 -13.29 0.27 3.27
N ALA A 95 -13.56 0.97 2.16
CA ALA A 95 -14.37 0.45 1.07
C ALA A 95 -13.56 0.03 -0.16
N LEU A 96 -12.44 0.70 -0.45
CA LEU A 96 -11.73 0.58 -1.74
C LEU A 96 -10.27 0.13 -1.61
N ILE A 97 -9.78 -0.23 -0.43
CA ILE A 97 -8.44 -0.83 -0.33
C ILE A 97 -8.47 -2.25 -0.92
N GLY A 98 -7.90 -2.41 -2.11
CA GLY A 98 -7.80 -3.71 -2.78
C GLY A 98 -6.89 -4.72 -2.06
N ARG A 99 -5.92 -4.25 -1.26
CA ARG A 99 -5.05 -5.10 -0.44
C ARG A 99 -4.62 -4.37 0.83
N ARG A 100 -5.05 -4.88 1.99
CA ARG A 100 -4.61 -4.42 3.31
C ARG A 100 -3.46 -5.28 3.81
N GLY A 101 -2.38 -4.63 4.22
CA GLY A 101 -1.28 -5.27 4.96
C GLY A 101 -1.34 -4.90 6.43
N LYS A 102 -0.79 -5.75 7.30
CA LYS A 102 -0.51 -5.35 8.69
C LYS A 102 0.94 -4.84 8.77
N ILE A 103 1.15 -3.63 9.28
CA ILE A 103 2.48 -3.14 9.65
C ILE A 103 2.63 -3.16 11.16
N LYS A 104 3.82 -3.55 11.63
CA LYS A 104 4.17 -3.48 13.06
C LYS A 104 4.54 -2.06 13.45
N SER A 105 4.20 -1.65 14.67
CA SER A 105 4.58 -0.36 15.25
C SER A 105 6.09 -0.14 15.27
N SER A 106 6.89 -1.20 15.36
CA SER A 106 8.35 -1.16 15.25
C SER A 106 8.85 -0.65 13.90
N ASN A 107 8.07 -0.87 12.84
CA ASN A 107 8.42 -0.50 11.47
C ASN A 107 7.63 0.74 11.00
N PHE A 108 6.70 1.23 11.82
CA PHE A 108 5.78 2.30 11.49
C PHE A 108 6.50 3.60 11.09
N ALA A 109 7.58 3.96 11.78
CA ALA A 109 8.36 5.16 11.47
C ALA A 109 8.89 5.17 10.02
N GLY A 110 9.21 4.00 9.46
CA GLY A 110 9.65 3.87 8.06
C GLY A 110 8.51 3.96 7.03
N PHE A 111 7.26 3.79 7.46
CA PHE A 111 6.07 3.85 6.60
C PHE A 111 5.23 5.10 6.82
N ALA A 112 5.48 5.87 7.88
CA ALA A 112 4.69 7.06 8.23
C ALA A 112 4.62 8.06 7.06
N SER A 113 5.71 8.25 6.32
CA SER A 113 5.75 9.11 5.12
C SER A 113 5.00 8.56 3.90
N LEU A 114 4.58 7.29 3.96
CA LEU A 114 3.87 6.56 2.90
C LEU A 114 2.39 6.32 3.26
N HIS A 115 1.86 7.02 4.26
CA HIS A 115 0.43 7.05 4.56
C HIS A 115 -0.25 8.19 3.79
N ASN A 116 -1.45 7.91 3.26
CA ASN A 116 -2.42 8.92 2.84
C ASN A 116 -3.37 9.23 4.00
#